data_AF-A0A7J3XLS2-F1
#
_entry.id   AF-A0A7J3XLS2-F1
#
_cell.length_a   1.000
_cell.length_b   1.000
_cell.length_c   1.000
_cell.angle_alpha   90.00
_cell.angle_beta   90.00
_cell.angle_gamma   90.00
#
_symmetry.space_group_name_H-M   'P 1'
#
loop_
_entity.id
_entity.type
_entity.pdbx_description
1 polymer ?
#
loop_
_entity_poly.entity_id
_entity_poly.type
_entity_poly.pdbx_seq_one_letter_code
_entity_poly.pdbx_strand_id
1 'polypeptide(L)' 'MILADELASSLDDKSSKLVMDLLSEINGERRVTVILTTTDLYKGLPTDRDFVLKDCLLIEC' A
#
# COMPACT_ATOMS: atom_id res chain seq x y z
N MET A 1 5.39 10.38 -7.69
CA MET A 1 5.35 8.93 -7.38
C MET A 1 5.89 8.75 -5.98
N ILE A 2 5.20 7.98 -5.14
CA ILE A 2 5.61 7.66 -3.77
C ILE A 2 5.81 6.15 -3.72
N LEU A 3 6.97 5.71 -3.21
CA LEU A 3 7.26 4.31 -2.94
C LEU A 3 7.21 4.11 -1.42
N ALA A 4 6.37 3.19 -1.00
CA ALA A 4 5.99 3.01 0.37
C ALA A 4 6.33 1.57 0.80
N ASP A 5 7.59 1.36 1.22
CA ASP A 5 8.13 0.04 1.50
C ASP A 5 7.79 -0.47 2.91
N GLU A 6 7.02 -1.56 3.01
CA GLU A 6 6.65 -2.26 4.25
C GLU A 6 6.15 -1.34 5.38
N LEU A 7 5.41 -0.28 5.01
CA LEU A 7 5.10 0.86 5.88
C LEU A 7 4.17 0.55 7.06
N ALA A 8 3.30 -0.46 6.92
CA ALA A 8 2.32 -0.80 7.95
C ALA A 8 2.83 -1.82 8.99
N SER A 9 4.01 -2.42 8.78
CA SER A 9 4.53 -3.50 9.62
C SER A 9 4.93 -3.08 11.05
N SER A 10 5.32 -1.82 11.23
CA SER A 10 5.82 -1.28 12.49
C SER A 10 4.81 -0.39 13.22
N LEU A 11 3.61 -0.25 12.67
CA LEU A 11 2.55 0.61 13.16
C LEU A 11 1.41 -0.21 13.77
N ASP A 12 0.77 0.34 14.80
CA ASP A 12 -0.51 -0.20 15.27
C ASP A 12 -1.62 0.05 14.23
N ASP A 13 -2.78 -0.58 14.41
CA ASP A 13 -3.89 -0.49 13.45
C ASP A 13 -4.39 0.95 13.26
N LYS A 14 -4.37 1.75 14.33
CA LYS A 14 -4.81 3.15 14.29
C LYS A 14 -3.85 4.01 13.46
N SER A 15 -2.56 3.89 13.72
CA SER A 15 -1.51 4.64 13.02
C SER A 15 -1.42 4.19 11.56
N SER A 16 -1.54 2.88 11.32
CA SER A 16 -1.62 2.32 9.96
C SER A 16 -2.77 2.96 9.17
N LYS A 17 -3.97 3.03 9.77
CA LYS A 17 -5.13 3.64 9.12
C LYS A 17 -4.90 5.11 8.79
N LEU A 18 -4.37 5.91 9.73
CA LEU A 18 -4.08 7.33 9.50
C LEU A 18 -3.10 7.54 8.33
N VAL A 19 -2.07 6.70 8.23
CA VAL A 19 -1.10 6.76 7.12
C VAL A 19 -1.77 6.40 5.79
N MET A 20 -2.61 5.37 5.77
CA MET A 20 -3.32 4.96 4.55
C MET A 20 -4.32 6.02 4.08
N ASP A 21 -5.06 6.64 5.01
CA ASP A 21 -5.99 7.73 4.72
C ASP A 21 -5.24 8.93 4.10
N LEU A 22 -4.09 9.31 4.67
CA LEU A 22 -3.25 10.38 4.15
C LEU A 22 -2.70 10.06 2.73
N LEU A 23 -2.25 8.82 2.50
CA LEU A 23 -1.76 8.41 1.18
C LEU A 23 -2.87 8.45 0.12
N SER A 24 -4.09 8.07 0.50
CA SER A 24 -5.28 8.15 -0.35
C SER A 24 -5.64 9.60 -0.70
N GLU A 25 -5.62 10.50 0.29
CA GLU A 25 -5.82 11.94 0.06
C GLU A 25 -4.77 12.52 -0.90
N ILE A 26 -3.48 12.20 -0.69
CA ILE A 26 -2.40 12.65 -1.57
C ILE A 26 -2.57 12.12 -3.00
N ASN A 27 -2.98 10.85 -3.16
CA ASN A 27 -3.25 10.26 -4.46
C ASN A 27 -4.36 11.04 -5.19
N GLY A 28 -5.49 11.30 -4.51
CA GLY A 28 -6.63 12.01 -5.08
C GLY A 28 -6.36 13.47 -5.43
N GLU A 29 -5.76 14.22 -4.50
CA GLU A 29 -5.54 15.66 -4.68
C GLU A 29 -4.42 15.97 -5.66
N ARG A 30 -3.32 15.21 -5.59
CA ARG A 30 -2.08 15.50 -6.32
C ARG A 30 -1.88 14.60 -7.54
N ARG A 31 -2.78 13.64 -7.77
CA ARG A 31 -2.68 12.63 -8.84
C ARG A 31 -1.35 11.88 -8.79
N VAL A 32 -0.89 11.58 -7.58
CA VAL A 32 0.38 10.89 -7.36
C VAL A 32 0.14 9.39 -7.27
N THR A 33 0.81 8.61 -8.13
CA THR A 33 0.87 7.15 -7.96
C THR A 33 1.61 6.80 -6.67
N VAL A 34 0.95 5.99 -5.83
CA VAL A 34 1.50 5.42 -4.61
C VAL A 34 1.65 3.91 -4.85
N ILE A 35 2.85 3.37 -4.63
CA ILE A 35 3.11 1.94 -4.67
C ILE A 35 3.43 1.50 -3.24
N LEU A 36 2.60 0.62 -2.69
CA LEU A 36 2.77 0.02 -1.38
C LEU A 36 3.34 -1.39 -1.55
N THR A 37 4.33 -1.74 -0.73
CA THR A 37 4.76 -3.14 -0.58
C THR A 37 4.44 -3.60 0.84
N THR A 38 4.05 -4.85 0.97
CA THR A 38 3.91 -5.51 2.26
C THR A 38 4.11 -7.01 2.12
N THR A 39 4.53 -7.62 3.21
CA THR A 39 4.63 -9.07 3.41
C THR A 39 3.36 -9.65 4.03
N ASP A 40 2.43 -8.81 4.49
CA ASP A 40 1.13 -9.24 5.02
C ASP A 40 0.09 -9.39 3.90
N LEU A 41 -0.05 -10.63 3.41
CA LEU A 41 -0.96 -10.98 2.32
C LEU A 41 -2.44 -11.01 2.74
N TYR A 42 -2.74 -10.98 4.04
CA TYR A 42 -4.12 -11.14 4.56
C TYR A 42 -4.75 -9.82 4.97
N LYS A 43 -3.97 -8.75 5.04
CA LYS A 43 -4.43 -7.40 5.35
C LYS A 43 -4.97 -6.74 4.09
N GLY A 44 -6.28 -6.57 4.01
CA GLY A 44 -6.90 -5.76 2.96
C GLY A 44 -6.40 -4.32 3.04
N LEU A 45 -5.71 -3.86 2.00
CA LEU A 45 -5.24 -2.48 1.88
C LEU A 45 -6.20 -1.67 0.99
N PRO A 46 -6.32 -0.35 1.20
CA PRO A 46 -7.16 0.51 0.36
C PRO A 46 -6.45 0.84 -0.95
N THR A 47 -6.20 -0.17 -1.77
CA THR A 47 -5.46 -0.10 -3.04
C THR A 47 -6.42 -0.24 -4.22
N ASP A 48 -6.10 0.43 -5.34
CA ASP A 48 -6.87 0.30 -6.59
C ASP A 48 -6.59 -1.02 -7.31
N ARG A 49 -5.38 -1.58 -7.11
CA ARG A 49 -4.87 -2.81 -7.73
C ARG A 49 -3.89 -3.48 -6.80
N ASP A 50 -4.00 -4.80 -6.70
CA ASP A 50 -3.09 -5.62 -5.91
C ASP A 50 -2.24 -6.52 -6.80
N PHE A 51 -0.98 -6.67 -6.41
CA PHE A 51 -0.04 -7.54 -7.09
C PHE A 51 0.70 -8.41 -6.08
N VAL A 52 0.89 -9.68 -6.43
CA VAL A 52 1.72 -10.63 -5.68
C VAL A 52 3.00 -10.88 -6.46
N LEU A 53 4.14 -10.64 -5.80
CA LEU A 53 5.44 -11.03 -6.32
C LEU A 53 5.74 -12.47 -5.88
N LYS A 54 5.74 -13.41 -6.81
CA LYS A 54 6.01 -14.83 -6.57
C LYS A 54 6.90 -15.40 -7.67
N ASP A 55 7.93 -16.15 -7.30
CA ASP A 55 8.88 -16.77 -8.24
C ASP A 55 9.48 -15.75 -9.24
N CYS A 56 9.80 -14.54 -8.74
CA CYS A 56 10.26 -13.39 -9.52
C CYS A 56 9.27 -12.88 -10.59
N LEU A 57 7.99 -13.26 -10.49
CA LEU A 57 6.91 -12.82 -11.37
C LEU A 57 5.91 -11.96 -10.57
N LEU A 58 5.48 -10.86 -11.17
CA LEU A 58 4.45 -9.99 -10.61
C LEU A 58 3.09 -10.40 -11.21
N ILE A 59 2.15 -10.80 -10.35
CA ILE A 59 0.83 -11.34 -10.73
C ILE A 59 -0.26 -10.44 -10.13
N GLU A 60 -1.15 -9.91 -10.96
CA GLU A 60 -2.32 -9.13 -10.52
C GLU A 60 -3.36 -10.07 -9.86
N CYS A 61 -3.89 -9.69 -8.69
CA CYS A 61 -4.78 -10.52 -7.86
C CYS A 61 -6.18 -9.92 -7.72
#